data_AF-A0A954QT31-F1
#
_entry.id   AF-A0A954QT31-F1
#
_cell.length_a   1.000
_cell.length_b   1.000
_cell.length_c   1.000
_cell.angle_alpha   90.00
_cell.angle_beta   90.00
_cell.angle_gamma   90.00
#
_symmetry.space_group_name_H-M   'P 1'
#
loop_
_entity.id
_entity.type
_entity.pdbx_description
1 polymer ?
#
loop_
_entity_poly.entity_id
_entity_poly.type
_entity_poly.pdbx_seq_one_letter_code
_entity_poly.pdbx_strand_id
1 'polypeptide(L)'
;HFYDNDVSRESVAAGTALERGDFVAQPFEAKLRRAASKVQLQLSRDGNAWGIPIRLTKAITIESGKPLLQMVYLLEGLPRNRSLHLALEWNFAGMPSAADDRYFYNASAQSLGHLGTQLDLHDTQHLGLLDQWQGLDVLIGLSRPAGLWTFPIETVSQSEAGFELVHQSVCVMPHWLVQGDHEGKWSVQMQIRIAAGRQPCVLAEQVMQSMVLASMD
;
A
#
# COMPACT_ATOMS: atom_id res chain seq x y z
N HIS A 1 -4.71 8.42 2.75
CA HIS A 1 -5.83 8.67 3.66
C HIS A 1 -5.30 9.05 5.03
N PHE A 2 -6.02 9.93 5.70
CA PHE A 2 -5.96 10.09 7.15
C PHE A 2 -7.34 9.75 7.72
N TYR A 3 -7.40 8.87 8.71
CA TYR A 3 -8.66 8.43 9.31
C TYR A 3 -8.74 8.76 10.82
N ASP A 4 -9.86 8.40 11.43
CA ASP A 4 -9.98 8.28 12.88
C ASP A 4 -9.03 7.18 13.40
N ASN A 5 -8.47 7.37 14.60
CA ASN A 5 -7.44 6.45 15.14
C ASN A 5 -8.02 5.06 15.47
N ASP A 6 -9.32 4.99 15.71
CA ASP A 6 -10.11 3.79 16.01
C ASP A 6 -10.97 3.33 14.80
N VAL A 7 -10.71 3.88 13.60
CA VAL A 7 -11.43 3.46 12.38
C VAL A 7 -11.31 1.94 12.17
N SER A 8 -12.40 1.30 11.78
CA SER A 8 -12.40 -0.12 11.47
C SER A 8 -12.16 -0.38 9.98
N ARG A 9 -11.54 -1.52 9.67
CA ARG A 9 -11.37 -2.01 8.30
C ARG A 9 -12.70 -2.08 7.55
N GLU A 10 -13.77 -2.49 8.21
CA GLU A 10 -15.11 -2.61 7.63
C GLU A 10 -15.64 -1.25 7.17
N SER A 11 -15.46 -0.20 7.99
CA SER A 11 -15.90 1.15 7.63
C SER A 11 -15.10 1.73 6.46
N VAL A 12 -13.80 1.42 6.39
CA VAL A 12 -12.94 1.81 5.27
C VAL A 12 -13.36 1.06 3.99
N ALA A 13 -13.53 -0.25 4.06
CA ALA A 13 -13.95 -1.08 2.94
C ALA A 13 -15.34 -0.69 2.41
N ALA A 14 -16.26 -0.30 3.30
CA ALA A 14 -17.59 0.18 2.93
C ALA A 14 -17.60 1.63 2.39
N GLY A 15 -16.46 2.34 2.42
CA GLY A 15 -16.38 3.75 2.03
C GLY A 15 -17.12 4.70 2.97
N THR A 16 -17.42 4.28 4.21
CA THR A 16 -18.14 5.07 5.22
C THR A 16 -17.22 5.72 6.25
N ALA A 17 -15.94 5.31 6.29
CA ALA A 17 -14.91 5.96 7.11
C ALA A 17 -14.73 7.43 6.72
N LEU A 18 -14.69 8.31 7.71
CA LEU A 18 -14.51 9.74 7.48
C LEU A 18 -13.06 10.06 7.15
N GLU A 19 -12.82 10.59 5.96
CA GLU A 19 -11.52 11.12 5.57
C GLU A 19 -11.21 12.40 6.36
N ARG A 20 -10.12 12.37 7.12
CA ARG A 20 -9.63 13.47 7.97
C ARG A 20 -8.54 14.29 7.31
N GLY A 21 -8.09 13.92 6.12
CA GLY A 21 -7.12 14.67 5.34
C GLY A 21 -7.63 15.12 3.97
N ASP A 22 -6.86 15.96 3.29
CA ASP A 22 -7.23 16.49 1.97
C ASP A 22 -6.31 15.96 0.85
N PHE A 23 -5.53 14.91 1.10
CA PHE A 23 -4.51 14.41 0.17
C PHE A 23 -5.03 13.45 -0.91
N VAL A 24 -6.27 12.99 -0.83
CA VAL A 24 -6.82 11.97 -1.76
C VAL A 24 -7.25 12.60 -3.08
N ALA A 25 -8.09 13.64 -3.00
CA ALA A 25 -8.75 14.22 -4.18
C ALA A 25 -8.11 15.53 -4.67
N GLN A 26 -6.99 15.95 -4.06
CA GLN A 26 -6.36 17.24 -4.35
C GLN A 26 -5.01 17.08 -5.05
N PRO A 27 -4.61 18.06 -5.88
CA PRO A 27 -3.40 17.94 -6.69
C PRO A 27 -2.12 17.97 -5.85
N PHE A 28 -1.09 17.32 -6.38
CA PHE A 28 0.29 17.38 -5.90
C PHE A 28 1.14 18.14 -6.91
N GLU A 29 2.12 18.90 -6.41
CA GLU A 29 3.22 19.37 -7.25
C GLU A 29 4.07 18.18 -7.67
N ALA A 30 4.44 18.11 -8.95
CA ALA A 30 5.22 17.00 -9.50
C ALA A 30 6.59 17.47 -10.01
N LYS A 31 7.64 16.73 -9.66
CA LYS A 31 9.00 16.89 -10.17
C LYS A 31 9.50 15.55 -10.67
N LEU A 32 9.93 15.51 -11.94
CA LEU A 32 10.41 14.29 -12.58
C LEU A 32 11.93 14.36 -12.77
N ARG A 33 12.65 13.33 -12.30
CA ARG A 33 14.08 13.16 -12.49
C ARG A 33 14.33 11.91 -13.35
N ARG A 34 15.16 12.05 -14.38
CA ARG A 34 15.49 10.96 -15.31
C ARG A 34 17.00 10.76 -15.34
N ALA A 35 17.43 9.51 -15.27
CA ALA A 35 18.77 9.04 -15.54
C ALA A 35 18.69 7.89 -16.57
N ALA A 36 19.84 7.41 -17.06
CA ALA A 36 19.89 6.43 -18.16
C ALA A 36 19.05 5.16 -17.90
N SER A 37 19.06 4.64 -16.68
CA SER A 37 18.37 3.40 -16.29
C SER A 37 17.33 3.59 -15.19
N LYS A 38 17.04 4.84 -14.78
CA LYS A 38 16.26 5.14 -13.58
C LYS A 38 15.39 6.37 -13.79
N VAL A 39 14.12 6.28 -13.41
CA VAL A 39 13.19 7.41 -13.40
C VAL A 39 12.61 7.54 -12.01
N GLN A 40 12.58 8.76 -11.48
CA GLN A 40 11.97 9.08 -10.21
C GLN A 40 10.98 10.23 -10.37
N LEU A 41 9.74 10.00 -9.93
CA LEU A 41 8.69 10.99 -9.79
C LEU A 41 8.58 11.37 -8.32
N GLN A 42 8.85 12.64 -7.99
CA GLN A 42 8.56 13.21 -6.69
C GLN A 42 7.25 13.99 -6.77
N LEU A 43 6.32 13.67 -5.88
CA LEU A 43 5.06 14.37 -5.67
C LEU A 43 5.10 15.03 -4.29
N SER A 44 4.74 16.30 -4.18
CA SER A 44 4.62 16.96 -2.88
C SER A 44 3.35 17.80 -2.77
N ARG A 45 2.76 17.82 -1.58
CA ARG A 45 1.60 18.66 -1.26
C ARG A 45 1.72 19.16 0.17
N ASP A 46 1.57 20.47 0.35
CA ASP A 46 1.21 21.05 1.64
C ASP A 46 -0.31 20.95 1.76
N GLY A 47 -0.77 20.18 2.74
CA GLY A 47 -2.17 19.85 2.93
C GLY A 47 -2.54 19.87 4.41
N ASN A 48 -3.60 19.16 4.73
CA ASN A 48 -4.17 19.12 6.06
C ASN A 48 -4.51 17.69 6.46
N ALA A 49 -4.30 17.36 7.73
CA ALA A 49 -5.02 16.28 8.39
C ALA A 49 -5.45 16.73 9.78
N TRP A 50 -6.71 16.52 10.15
CA TRP A 50 -7.22 16.90 11.47
C TRP A 50 -7.05 18.39 11.83
N GLY A 51 -7.06 19.29 10.85
CA GLY A 51 -6.80 20.72 11.06
C GLY A 51 -5.31 21.06 11.19
N ILE A 52 -4.41 20.06 11.14
CA ILE A 52 -2.96 20.24 11.26
C ILE A 52 -2.35 20.40 9.86
N PRO A 53 -1.60 21.49 9.58
CA PRO A 53 -0.84 21.61 8.34
C PRO A 53 0.25 20.55 8.27
N ILE A 54 0.25 19.76 7.20
CA ILE A 54 1.20 18.67 6.99
C ILE A 54 1.69 18.73 5.55
N ARG A 55 3.00 18.57 5.36
CA ARG A 55 3.57 18.34 4.03
C ARG A 55 3.71 16.84 3.80
N LEU A 56 3.13 16.32 2.72
CA LEU A 56 3.35 14.96 2.26
C LEU A 56 4.19 14.98 0.99
N THR A 57 5.34 14.32 1.05
CA THR A 57 6.18 14.03 -0.11
C THR A 57 6.15 12.52 -0.42
N LYS A 58 5.94 12.16 -1.67
CA LYS A 58 5.99 10.79 -2.21
C LYS A 58 7.06 10.76 -3.30
N ALA A 59 8.06 9.91 -3.19
CA ALA A 59 9.04 9.67 -4.25
C ALA A 59 8.85 8.27 -4.80
N ILE A 60 8.43 8.15 -6.06
CA ILE A 60 8.19 6.88 -6.76
C ILE A 60 9.31 6.66 -7.76
N THR A 61 9.97 5.53 -7.69
CA THR A 61 11.17 5.22 -8.46
C THR A 61 11.01 3.88 -9.18
N ILE A 62 11.36 3.88 -10.47
CA ILE A 62 11.46 2.69 -11.30
C ILE A 62 12.85 2.61 -11.93
N GLU A 63 13.35 1.40 -12.09
CA GLU A 63 14.65 1.12 -12.70
C GLU A 63 14.47 0.10 -13.82
N SER A 64 15.12 0.34 -14.96
CA SER A 64 15.04 -0.54 -16.12
C SER A 64 15.59 -1.92 -15.79
N GLY A 65 14.88 -2.97 -16.24
CA GLY A 65 15.24 -4.37 -15.99
C GLY A 65 14.98 -4.86 -14.56
N LYS A 66 14.44 -4.03 -13.66
CA LYS A 66 14.06 -4.45 -12.31
C LYS A 66 12.54 -4.61 -12.20
N PRO A 67 12.04 -5.72 -11.64
CA PRO A 67 10.61 -5.95 -11.41
C PRO A 67 10.12 -5.19 -10.17
N LEU A 68 10.61 -3.98 -9.91
CA LEU A 68 10.48 -3.29 -8.63
C LEU A 68 10.01 -1.86 -8.80
N LEU A 69 8.93 -1.52 -8.12
CA LEU A 69 8.51 -0.16 -7.85
C LEU A 69 8.96 0.21 -6.44
N GLN A 70 9.74 1.27 -6.28
CA GLN A 70 10.21 1.75 -4.99
C GLN A 70 9.55 3.07 -4.64
N MET A 71 9.06 3.20 -3.41
CA MET A 71 8.40 4.40 -2.92
C MET A 71 9.01 4.84 -1.60
N VAL A 72 9.17 6.15 -1.44
CA VAL A 72 9.46 6.78 -0.15
C VAL A 72 8.36 7.79 0.14
N TYR A 73 7.75 7.65 1.32
CA TYR A 73 6.79 8.61 1.84
C TYR A 73 7.44 9.37 2.99
N LEU A 74 7.33 10.69 2.97
CA LEU A 74 7.78 11.59 4.02
C LEU A 74 6.62 12.52 4.41
N LEU A 75 6.29 12.51 5.69
CA LEU A 75 5.40 13.46 6.33
C LEU A 75 6.23 14.45 7.16
N GLU A 76 5.92 15.73 7.04
CA GLU A 76 6.54 16.82 7.80
C GLU A 76 5.45 17.69 8.42
N GLY A 77 5.71 18.27 9.60
CA GLY A 77 4.73 19.05 10.36
C GLY A 77 3.82 18.20 11.25
N LEU A 78 4.19 16.94 11.51
CA LEU A 78 3.44 16.07 12.41
C LEU A 78 3.58 16.51 13.88
N PRO A 79 2.49 16.46 14.67
CA PRO A 79 2.54 16.75 16.09
C PRO A 79 3.34 15.69 16.85
N ARG A 80 4.01 16.12 17.92
CA ARG A 80 4.80 15.25 18.82
C ARG A 80 4.03 14.69 20.00
N ASN A 81 2.77 15.07 20.19
CA ASN A 81 1.95 14.68 21.34
C ASN A 81 0.62 14.02 20.91
N ARG A 82 0.48 13.70 19.63
CA ARG A 82 -0.72 13.13 19.04
C ARG A 82 -0.35 12.21 17.88
N SER A 83 -0.96 11.04 17.81
CA SER A 83 -0.85 10.17 16.64
C SER A 83 -1.97 10.45 15.65
N LEU A 84 -1.65 10.37 14.37
CA LEU A 84 -2.59 10.44 13.26
C LEU A 84 -2.60 9.10 12.52
N HIS A 85 -3.78 8.63 12.11
CA HIS A 85 -3.89 7.38 11.38
C HIS A 85 -3.64 7.58 9.88
N LEU A 86 -2.44 7.27 9.40
CA LEU A 86 -2.09 7.28 7.99
C LEU A 86 -2.39 5.92 7.36
N ALA A 87 -3.08 5.92 6.22
CA ALA A 87 -3.27 4.71 5.40
C ALA A 87 -2.96 4.98 3.93
N LEU A 88 -2.24 4.05 3.29
CA LEU A 88 -1.84 4.12 1.88
C LEU A 88 -2.63 3.09 1.08
N GLU A 89 -3.48 3.54 0.16
CA GLU A 89 -4.31 2.64 -0.66
C GLU A 89 -3.57 2.16 -1.91
N TRP A 90 -3.55 0.84 -2.13
CA TRP A 90 -3.06 0.22 -3.36
C TRP A 90 -4.08 -0.77 -3.91
N ASN A 91 -4.57 -0.52 -5.12
CA ASN A 91 -5.53 -1.37 -5.79
C ASN A 91 -4.86 -2.19 -6.89
N PHE A 92 -4.91 -3.52 -6.76
CA PHE A 92 -4.34 -4.46 -7.71
C PHE A 92 -5.46 -5.05 -8.58
N ALA A 93 -5.59 -4.49 -9.79
CA ALA A 93 -6.44 -5.07 -10.83
C ALA A 93 -5.77 -6.31 -11.44
N GLY A 94 -6.57 -7.19 -12.03
CA GLY A 94 -6.07 -8.44 -12.63
C GLY A 94 -5.64 -9.49 -11.60
N MET A 95 -6.14 -9.37 -10.37
CA MET A 95 -5.85 -10.27 -9.24
C MET A 95 -7.18 -10.81 -8.64
N PRO A 96 -8.00 -11.54 -9.44
CA PRO A 96 -9.38 -11.86 -9.06
C PRO A 96 -9.50 -12.73 -7.81
N SER A 97 -10.55 -12.48 -7.04
CA SER A 97 -10.89 -13.22 -5.83
C SER A 97 -11.48 -14.62 -6.11
N ALA A 98 -11.92 -15.29 -5.04
CA ALA A 98 -12.73 -16.51 -5.04
C ALA A 98 -12.16 -17.74 -5.78
N ALA A 99 -10.83 -17.89 -5.81
CA ALA A 99 -10.17 -19.11 -6.30
C ALA A 99 -8.97 -19.47 -5.41
N ASP A 100 -8.80 -20.76 -5.10
CA ASP A 100 -7.76 -21.23 -4.16
C ASP A 100 -6.34 -21.12 -4.71
N ASP A 101 -6.20 -21.06 -6.04
CA ASP A 101 -4.93 -20.83 -6.75
C ASP A 101 -4.56 -19.34 -6.83
N ARG A 102 -5.35 -18.48 -6.16
CA ARG A 102 -5.16 -17.03 -6.07
C ARG A 102 -5.26 -16.59 -4.62
N TYR A 103 -4.14 -16.33 -3.97
CA TYR A 103 -4.12 -16.13 -2.52
C TYR A 103 -3.11 -15.09 -2.04
N PHE A 104 -3.38 -14.56 -0.87
CA PHE A 104 -2.41 -13.81 -0.08
C PHE A 104 -1.42 -14.75 0.59
N TYR A 105 -0.16 -14.35 0.74
CA TYR A 105 0.82 -15.13 1.48
C TYR A 105 1.74 -14.27 2.37
N ASN A 106 2.24 -14.84 3.45
CA ASN A 106 3.16 -14.18 4.39
C ASN A 106 4.64 -14.32 3.98
N ALA A 107 5.56 -13.73 4.76
CA ALA A 107 7.00 -13.81 4.48
C ALA A 107 7.56 -15.25 4.42
N SER A 108 6.90 -16.20 5.09
CA SER A 108 7.24 -17.64 5.08
C SER A 108 6.58 -18.41 3.93
N ALA A 109 6.04 -17.72 2.93
CA ALA A 109 5.30 -18.29 1.79
C ALA A 109 4.04 -19.11 2.19
N GLN A 110 3.51 -18.89 3.40
CA GLN A 110 2.28 -19.55 3.84
C GLN A 110 1.07 -18.77 3.36
N SER A 111 0.08 -19.47 2.81
CA SER A 111 -1.19 -18.87 2.40
C SER A 111 -1.96 -18.29 3.59
N LEU A 112 -2.54 -17.12 3.38
CA LEU A 112 -3.37 -16.37 4.32
C LEU A 112 -4.85 -16.33 3.87
N GLY A 113 -5.21 -17.08 2.83
CA GLY A 113 -6.55 -17.09 2.24
C GLY A 113 -6.58 -16.53 0.81
N HIS A 114 -7.66 -16.80 0.09
CA HIS A 114 -7.82 -16.37 -1.30
C HIS A 114 -7.81 -14.83 -1.43
N LEU A 115 -7.62 -14.29 -2.64
CA LEU A 115 -7.50 -12.82 -2.85
C LEU A 115 -8.75 -11.98 -2.54
N GLY A 116 -9.86 -12.61 -2.17
CA GLY A 116 -11.05 -11.93 -1.63
C GLY A 116 -11.13 -11.96 -0.10
N THR A 117 -10.21 -12.65 0.56
CA THR A 117 -10.13 -12.67 2.02
C THR A 117 -9.85 -11.26 2.53
N GLN A 118 -10.67 -10.86 3.48
CA GLN A 118 -10.61 -9.57 4.16
C GLN A 118 -9.68 -9.68 5.36
N LEU A 119 -8.41 -9.36 5.17
CA LEU A 119 -7.37 -9.48 6.20
C LEU A 119 -7.29 -8.20 7.04
N ASP A 120 -7.03 -8.38 8.33
CA ASP A 120 -6.61 -7.34 9.28
C ASP A 120 -5.35 -7.85 10.00
N LEU A 121 -4.20 -7.64 9.36
CA LEU A 121 -2.91 -8.07 9.89
C LEU A 121 -2.30 -6.96 10.72
N HIS A 122 -1.54 -7.32 11.74
CA HIS A 122 -0.81 -6.40 12.61
C HIS A 122 0.69 -6.68 12.55
N ASP A 123 1.50 -5.67 12.87
CA ASP A 123 2.96 -5.76 12.95
C ASP A 123 3.62 -6.45 11.73
N THR A 124 3.09 -6.15 10.54
CA THR A 124 3.45 -6.86 9.31
C THR A 124 4.27 -5.96 8.39
N GLN A 125 5.36 -6.51 7.85
CA GLN A 125 6.22 -5.83 6.87
C GLN A 125 6.10 -6.39 5.46
N HIS A 126 5.39 -7.51 5.28
CA HIS A 126 5.29 -8.22 4.01
C HIS A 126 3.89 -8.71 3.75
N LEU A 127 3.44 -8.54 2.52
CA LEU A 127 2.26 -9.23 2.01
C LEU A 127 2.47 -9.60 0.56
N GLY A 128 2.34 -10.89 0.28
CA GLY A 128 2.35 -11.43 -1.06
C GLY A 128 0.93 -11.61 -1.59
N LEU A 129 0.76 -11.43 -2.90
CA LEU A 129 -0.45 -11.74 -3.65
C LEU A 129 -0.01 -12.59 -4.84
N LEU A 130 -0.50 -13.82 -4.92
CA LEU A 130 -0.17 -14.74 -6.00
C LEU A 130 -1.42 -15.03 -6.83
N ASP A 131 -1.29 -15.00 -8.16
CA ASP A 131 -2.23 -15.59 -9.11
C ASP A 131 -1.48 -16.68 -9.89
N GLN A 132 -1.70 -17.95 -9.55
CA GLN A 132 -1.00 -19.07 -10.19
C GLN A 132 -1.47 -19.32 -11.63
N TRP A 133 -2.72 -18.98 -11.93
CA TRP A 133 -3.30 -19.13 -13.26
C TRP A 133 -2.59 -18.23 -14.27
N GLN A 134 -2.53 -16.93 -13.97
CA GLN A 134 -1.82 -15.94 -14.78
C GLN A 134 -0.30 -16.05 -14.63
N GLY A 135 0.17 -16.66 -13.53
CA GLY A 135 1.58 -16.74 -13.20
C GLY A 135 2.13 -15.38 -12.81
N LEU A 136 1.41 -14.66 -11.97
CA LEU A 136 1.78 -13.34 -11.46
C LEU A 136 2.01 -13.41 -9.94
N ASP A 137 3.15 -12.91 -9.49
CA ASP A 137 3.51 -12.78 -8.08
C ASP A 137 3.80 -11.31 -7.75
N VAL A 138 3.01 -10.76 -6.84
CA VAL A 138 3.17 -9.40 -6.32
C VAL A 138 3.61 -9.51 -4.86
N LEU A 139 4.73 -8.89 -4.51
CA LEU A 139 5.20 -8.83 -3.14
C LEU A 139 5.34 -7.38 -2.70
N ILE A 140 4.66 -7.04 -1.61
CA ILE A 140 4.78 -5.76 -0.93
C ILE A 140 5.75 -5.91 0.22
N GLY A 141 6.70 -4.97 0.34
CA GLY A 141 7.62 -4.84 1.48
C GLY A 141 7.56 -3.44 2.08
N LEU A 142 7.71 -3.33 3.40
CA LEU A 142 7.59 -2.08 4.16
C LEU A 142 8.76 -1.90 5.14
N SER A 143 9.44 -0.75 5.09
CA SER A 143 10.58 -0.45 5.96
C SER A 143 10.22 -0.30 7.44
N ARG A 144 8.93 -0.25 7.78
CA ARG A 144 8.39 -0.23 9.13
C ARG A 144 7.21 -1.21 9.21
N PRO A 145 7.04 -1.95 10.33
CA PRO A 145 5.84 -2.74 10.53
C PRO A 145 4.59 -1.89 10.46
N ALA A 146 3.53 -2.44 9.85
CA ALA A 146 2.26 -1.79 9.61
C ALA A 146 1.11 -2.70 10.06
N GLY A 147 -0.05 -2.08 10.28
CA GLY A 147 -1.30 -2.82 10.06
C GLY A 147 -1.54 -2.95 8.55
N LEU A 148 -2.14 -4.05 8.11
CA LEU A 148 -2.48 -4.28 6.71
C LEU A 148 -3.92 -4.72 6.58
N TRP A 149 -4.72 -3.88 5.93
CA TRP A 149 -6.07 -4.21 5.53
C TRP A 149 -6.10 -4.72 4.10
N THR A 150 -6.92 -5.75 3.87
CA THR A 150 -7.31 -6.15 2.52
C THR A 150 -8.82 -6.25 2.39
N PHE A 151 -9.32 -5.93 1.21
CA PHE A 151 -10.71 -6.13 0.84
C PHE A 151 -10.88 -6.07 -0.69
N PRO A 152 -11.86 -6.79 -1.25
CA PRO A 152 -12.16 -6.69 -2.66
C PRO A 152 -12.83 -5.34 -2.97
N ILE A 153 -12.52 -4.77 -4.13
CA ILE A 153 -13.28 -3.69 -4.75
C ILE A 153 -14.18 -4.31 -5.81
N GLU A 154 -15.49 -4.11 -5.65
CA GLU A 154 -16.50 -4.76 -6.47
C GLU A 154 -17.52 -3.74 -6.95
N THR A 155 -18.06 -3.97 -8.14
CA THR A 155 -19.16 -3.19 -8.70
C THR A 155 -20.42 -4.04 -8.73
N VAL A 156 -21.57 -3.42 -8.44
CA VAL A 156 -22.87 -4.09 -8.64
C VAL A 156 -23.17 -4.13 -10.13
N SER A 157 -23.37 -5.34 -10.66
CA SER A 157 -23.88 -5.59 -12.01
C SER A 157 -25.29 -6.14 -11.92
N GLN A 158 -26.16 -5.70 -12.84
CA GLN A 158 -27.51 -6.24 -12.99
C GLN A 158 -27.48 -7.30 -14.10
N SER A 159 -27.71 -8.56 -13.73
CA SER A 159 -27.91 -9.67 -14.67
C SER A 159 -29.40 -10.05 -14.73
N GLU A 160 -29.77 -10.90 -15.69
CA GLU A 160 -31.14 -11.46 -15.77
C GLU A 160 -31.49 -12.31 -14.53
N ALA A 161 -30.48 -12.76 -13.77
CA ALA A 161 -30.64 -13.57 -12.55
C ALA A 161 -30.64 -12.74 -11.25
N GLY A 162 -30.45 -11.42 -11.32
CA GLY A 162 -30.44 -10.52 -10.16
C GLY A 162 -29.23 -9.60 -10.11
N PHE A 163 -28.86 -9.18 -8.91
CA PHE A 163 -27.66 -8.37 -8.68
C PHE A 163 -26.48 -9.28 -8.35
N GLU A 164 -25.36 -9.07 -9.05
CA GLU A 164 -24.11 -9.78 -8.83
C GLU A 164 -23.00 -8.78 -8.55
N LEU A 165 -22.09 -9.16 -7.63
CA LEU A 165 -20.88 -8.39 -7.38
C LEU A 165 -19.81 -8.84 -8.38
N VAL A 166 -19.27 -7.88 -9.11
CA VAL A 166 -18.20 -8.09 -10.10
C VAL A 166 -16.91 -7.53 -9.54
N HIS A 167 -15.94 -8.41 -9.32
CA HIS A 167 -14.61 -8.06 -8.85
C HIS A 167 -13.88 -7.13 -9.84
N GLN A 168 -13.33 -6.03 -9.33
CA GLN A 168 -12.54 -5.07 -10.11
C GLN A 168 -11.06 -5.11 -9.71
N SER A 169 -10.79 -5.12 -8.40
CA SER A 169 -9.44 -5.17 -7.86
C SER A 169 -9.42 -5.66 -6.43
N VAL A 170 -8.22 -5.97 -5.95
CA VAL A 170 -7.95 -6.19 -4.53
C VAL A 170 -7.32 -4.93 -3.96
N CYS A 171 -7.93 -4.36 -2.93
CA CYS A 171 -7.30 -3.31 -2.14
C CYS A 171 -6.35 -3.94 -1.12
N VAL A 172 -5.12 -3.41 -1.07
CA VAL A 172 -4.18 -3.62 0.03
C VAL A 172 -3.84 -2.25 0.60
N MET A 173 -4.08 -2.07 1.89
CA MET A 173 -3.95 -0.79 2.55
C MET A 173 -3.08 -0.91 3.81
N PRO A 174 -1.75 -0.74 3.70
CA PRO A 174 -0.89 -0.54 4.85
C PRO A 174 -1.22 0.75 5.58
N HIS A 175 -1.26 0.67 6.91
CA HIS A 175 -1.62 1.79 7.77
C HIS A 175 -0.81 1.83 9.07
N TRP A 176 -0.69 3.04 9.62
CA TRP A 176 0.10 3.35 10.81
C TRP A 176 -0.57 4.44 11.64
N LEU A 177 -0.39 4.38 12.96
CA LEU A 177 -0.54 5.53 13.84
C LEU A 177 0.79 6.30 13.86
N VAL A 178 0.89 7.38 13.08
CA VAL A 178 2.12 8.16 12.91
C VAL A 178 2.17 9.36 13.85
N GLN A 179 3.36 9.67 14.35
CA GLN A 179 3.64 10.80 15.24
C GLN A 179 4.97 11.44 14.79
N GLY A 180 5.08 12.75 14.96
CA GLY A 180 6.29 13.47 14.60
C GLY A 180 7.46 13.11 15.51
N ASP A 181 8.64 12.94 14.92
CA ASP A 181 9.91 12.90 15.65
C ASP A 181 10.29 14.28 16.22
N HIS A 182 11.55 14.46 16.62
CA HIS A 182 12.06 15.73 17.14
C HIS A 182 11.96 16.91 16.14
N GLU A 183 11.95 16.62 14.83
CA GLU A 183 11.77 17.59 13.75
C GLU A 183 10.31 17.63 13.23
N GLY A 184 9.39 16.88 13.84
CA GLY A 184 8.02 16.74 13.38
C GLY A 184 7.89 15.92 12.09
N LYS A 185 8.80 14.98 11.86
CA LYS A 185 8.86 14.15 10.65
C LYS A 185 8.52 12.69 10.93
N TRP A 186 8.03 12.02 9.90
CA TRP A 186 7.88 10.57 9.84
C TRP A 186 8.06 10.08 8.41
N SER A 187 8.71 8.95 8.19
CA SER A 187 8.92 8.39 6.86
C SER A 187 8.83 6.88 6.81
N VAL A 188 8.42 6.35 5.65
CA VAL A 188 8.42 4.92 5.36
C VAL A 188 8.85 4.68 3.92
N GLN A 189 9.62 3.62 3.70
CA GLN A 189 9.87 3.10 2.37
C GLN A 189 8.95 1.90 2.12
N MET A 190 8.43 1.83 0.91
CA MET A 190 7.62 0.72 0.45
C MET A 190 8.20 0.24 -0.87
N GLN A 191 8.24 -1.07 -1.08
CA GLN A 191 8.54 -1.65 -2.38
C GLN A 191 7.42 -2.56 -2.82
N ILE A 192 7.12 -2.53 -4.10
CA ILE A 192 6.22 -3.49 -4.76
C ILE A 192 7.03 -4.19 -5.83
N ARG A 193 7.26 -5.48 -5.61
CA ARG A 193 7.86 -6.36 -6.60
C ARG A 193 6.75 -7.00 -7.42
N ILE A 194 6.83 -6.95 -8.75
CA ILE A 194 5.86 -7.56 -9.66
C ILE A 194 6.62 -8.44 -10.64
N ALA A 195 6.46 -9.76 -10.54
CA ALA A 195 7.19 -10.69 -11.37
C ALA A 195 6.32 -11.84 -11.88
N ALA A 196 6.75 -12.43 -13.00
CA ALA A 196 6.19 -13.70 -13.46
C ALA A 196 6.60 -14.83 -12.51
N GLY A 197 5.62 -15.60 -12.03
CA GLY A 197 5.82 -16.71 -11.10
C GLY A 197 4.50 -17.39 -10.72
N ARG A 198 4.54 -18.71 -10.54
CA ARG A 198 3.39 -19.52 -10.05
C ARG A 198 3.57 -20.01 -8.62
N GLN A 199 4.60 -19.49 -7.95
CA GLN A 199 4.97 -19.86 -6.59
C GLN A 199 5.25 -18.57 -5.82
N PRO A 200 4.93 -18.53 -4.51
CA PRO A 200 5.24 -17.39 -3.68
C PRO A 200 6.72 -17.02 -3.70
N CYS A 201 7.03 -15.73 -3.68
CA CYS A 201 8.41 -15.28 -3.50
C CYS A 201 8.96 -15.70 -2.12
N VAL A 202 10.08 -16.45 -2.12
CA VAL A 202 10.81 -16.84 -0.89
C VAL A 202 11.89 -15.83 -0.47
N LEU A 203 12.06 -14.73 -1.21
CA LEU A 203 13.11 -13.74 -0.98
C LEU A 203 12.59 -12.47 -0.27
N ALA A 204 11.45 -12.55 0.42
CA ALA A 204 10.81 -11.40 1.04
C ALA A 204 11.75 -10.62 1.97
N GLU A 205 12.52 -11.32 2.80
CA GLU A 205 13.51 -10.72 3.70
C GLU A 205 14.67 -10.04 2.96
N GLN A 206 15.07 -10.53 1.79
CA GLN A 206 16.15 -9.93 1.00
C GLN A 206 15.70 -8.64 0.31
N VAL A 207 14.43 -8.57 -0.11
CA VAL A 207 13.81 -7.34 -0.62
C VAL A 207 13.91 -6.23 0.43
N MET A 208 13.70 -6.56 1.71
CA MET A 208 13.84 -5.62 2.82
C MET A 208 15.28 -5.16 3.10
N GLN A 209 16.26 -6.06 3.06
CA GLN A 209 17.68 -5.68 3.24
C GLN A 209 18.12 -4.66 2.19
N SER A 210 17.59 -4.75 0.96
CA SER A 210 17.83 -3.76 -0.08
C SER A 210 17.25 -2.37 0.23
N MET A 211 16.13 -2.28 0.99
CA MET A 211 15.56 -1.00 1.45
C MET A 211 16.45 -0.33 2.48
N VAL A 212 16.96 -1.10 3.44
CA VAL A 212 17.82 -0.58 4.51
C VAL A 212 19.11 -0.01 3.94
N LEU A 213 19.74 -0.72 3.00
CA LEU A 213 20.97 -0.24 2.34
C LEU A 213 20.74 1.04 1.52
N ALA A 214 19.63 1.13 0.79
CA ALA A 214 19.28 2.32 0.01
C ALA A 214 18.90 3.55 0.88
N SER A 215 18.74 3.38 2.20
CA SER A 215 18.49 4.47 3.14
C SER A 215 19.76 5.09 3.74
N MET A 216 20.92 4.44 3.54
CA MET A 216 22.23 4.89 4.05
C MET A 216 23.08 5.63 2.99
N ASP A 217 22.61 5.70 1.74
CA ASP A 217 23.22 6.41 0.60
C ASP A 217 22.41 7.66 0.23
#